data_AF-A0A9P7PBK1-F1
#
_entry.id   AF-A0A9P7PBK1-F1
#
_cell.length_a   1.000
_cell.length_b   1.000
_cell.length_c   1.000
_cell.angle_alpha   90.00
_cell.angle_beta   90.00
_cell.angle_gamma   90.00
#
_symmetry.space_group_name_H-M   'P 1'
#
loop_
_entity.id
_entity.type
_entity.pdbx_description
1 polymer ?
#
loop_
_entity_poly.entity_id
_entity_poly.type
_entity_poly.pdbx_seq_one_letter_code
_entity_poly.pdbx_strand_id
1 'polypeptide(L)'
;MEKMLADIRAANRKGGNYAGQFVVYDLPDRDCAAAASSGEFTIRNEGVKKYKNYIDTIRKIVLAYSDVRIMLIIEPDSLSNMVTNLNIAKCSKAKSAYLEGVNYALRQLNLPNVAMYLDAGHAGWLGWPANQDSAAQLFAKVYKDAGSPRSLRGLVTNVANYNGWDTATPPRYTTGNAIYDEKHYIHALSPLLERHGWAGARFITDQGRAGRQPTGQTSWSHWCNAKGTGFGLRPSANTGDALLDAFVWVKPGGESDGTSKASSRRYDYHCGFEDALKPAPEAGEWFHEHFVQLLRNANPPFL
;
A
#
# COMPACT_ATOMS: atom_id res chain seq x y z
N MET A 1 -4.14 10.15 13.96
CA MET A 1 -3.48 9.07 14.74
C MET A 1 -3.81 9.14 16.23
N GLU A 2 -3.45 10.22 16.93
CA GLU A 2 -3.60 10.32 18.39
C GLU A 2 -5.00 10.02 18.94
N LYS A 3 -6.05 10.62 18.38
CA LYS A 3 -7.44 10.34 18.79
C LYS A 3 -7.79 8.85 18.72
N MET A 4 -7.43 8.18 17.62
CA MET A 4 -7.72 6.76 17.44
C MET A 4 -6.94 5.89 18.43
N LEU A 5 -5.70 6.25 18.75
CA LEU A 5 -4.91 5.56 19.77
C LEU A 5 -5.47 5.77 21.18
N ALA A 6 -6.01 6.95 21.48
CA ALA A 6 -6.73 7.21 22.73
C ALA A 6 -7.98 6.34 22.85
N ASP A 7 -8.77 6.22 21.77
CA ASP A 7 -9.96 5.37 21.72
C ASP A 7 -9.58 3.89 21.91
N ILE A 8 -8.53 3.40 21.24
CA ILE A 8 -8.00 2.03 21.40
C ILE A 8 -7.52 1.78 22.83
N ARG A 9 -6.71 2.68 23.39
CA ARG A 9 -6.24 2.58 24.78
C ARG A 9 -7.41 2.50 25.75
N ALA A 10 -8.43 3.35 25.57
CA ALA A 10 -9.61 3.34 26.42
C ALA A 10 -10.38 2.02 26.32
N ALA A 11 -10.51 1.45 25.12
CA ALA A 11 -11.13 0.15 24.92
C ALA A 11 -10.30 -1.01 25.54
N ASN A 12 -8.97 -0.97 25.38
CA ASN A 12 -8.08 -1.99 25.95
C ASN A 12 -8.08 -1.98 27.48
N ARG A 13 -8.17 -0.79 28.10
CA ARG A 13 -8.34 -0.66 29.56
C ARG A 13 -9.66 -1.25 30.09
N LYS A 14 -10.65 -1.45 29.22
CA LYS A 14 -11.92 -2.13 29.52
C LYS A 14 -11.89 -3.63 29.19
N GLY A 15 -10.71 -4.21 28.95
CA GLY A 15 -10.53 -5.63 28.63
C GLY A 15 -10.48 -5.95 27.13
N GLY A 16 -10.49 -4.93 26.25
CA GLY A 16 -10.25 -5.12 24.82
C GLY A 16 -8.81 -5.52 24.49
N ASN A 17 -8.59 -6.03 23.28
CA ASN A 17 -7.27 -6.33 22.73
C ASN A 17 -7.14 -5.79 21.30
N TYR A 18 -7.31 -4.48 21.17
CA TYR A 18 -7.27 -3.75 19.91
C TYR A 18 -5.85 -3.24 19.62
N ALA A 19 -5.53 -3.11 18.34
CA ALA A 19 -4.29 -2.55 17.81
C ALA A 19 -4.61 -1.44 16.80
N GLY A 20 -3.71 -0.47 16.66
CA GLY A 20 -3.83 0.60 15.68
C GLY A 20 -3.24 0.19 14.33
N GLN A 21 -3.89 0.56 13.23
CA GLN A 21 -3.39 0.36 11.87
C GLN A 21 -3.35 1.73 11.19
N PHE A 22 -2.18 2.15 10.72
CA PHE A 22 -1.99 3.45 10.09
C PHE A 22 -1.11 3.34 8.85
N VAL A 23 -1.30 4.29 7.94
CA VAL A 23 -0.49 4.46 6.74
C VAL A 23 0.34 5.73 6.92
N VAL A 24 1.66 5.60 6.78
CA VAL A 24 2.60 6.72 6.64
C VAL A 24 2.74 6.96 5.13
N TYR A 25 2.25 8.09 4.61
CA TYR A 25 2.17 8.32 3.16
C TYR A 25 2.25 9.81 2.80
N ASP A 26 3.43 10.40 3.00
CA ASP A 26 3.62 11.82 2.76
C ASP A 26 5.03 12.19 2.27
N LEU A 27 5.72 11.25 1.60
CA LEU A 27 7.00 11.55 0.97
C LEU A 27 6.91 12.79 0.05
N PRO A 28 7.97 13.62 -0.01
CA PRO A 28 8.01 14.77 -0.90
C PRO A 28 8.08 14.33 -2.37
N ASP A 29 7.41 15.07 -3.25
CA ASP A 29 7.20 14.68 -4.66
C ASP A 29 6.52 13.30 -4.77
N ARG A 30 5.57 13.00 -3.86
CA ARG A 30 4.76 11.77 -3.83
C ARG A 30 4.17 11.41 -5.21
N ASP A 31 3.94 10.11 -5.41
CA ASP A 31 3.36 9.52 -6.61
C ASP A 31 4.11 9.99 -7.88
N CYS A 32 5.41 9.66 -7.93
CA CYS A 32 6.31 10.24 -8.93
C CYS A 32 5.98 9.84 -10.38
N ALA A 33 5.27 8.72 -10.57
CA ALA A 33 4.85 8.21 -11.87
C ALA A 33 3.37 8.52 -12.20
N ALA A 34 2.58 8.98 -11.22
CA ALA A 34 1.20 9.38 -11.45
C ALA A 34 1.13 10.65 -12.29
N ALA A 35 0.03 10.82 -13.04
CA ALA A 35 -0.19 12.04 -13.82
C ALA A 35 -0.49 13.23 -12.90
N ALA A 36 -1.14 12.96 -11.75
CA ALA A 36 -1.36 13.92 -10.69
C ALA A 36 -1.11 13.27 -9.32
N SER A 37 -0.63 14.08 -8.36
CA SER A 37 -0.48 13.68 -6.96
C SER A 37 -1.15 14.68 -6.04
N SER A 38 -1.64 14.18 -4.90
CA SER A 38 -2.18 15.00 -3.81
C SER A 38 -1.15 15.25 -2.69
N GLY A 39 0.11 14.84 -2.85
CA GLY A 39 1.17 15.07 -1.87
C GLY A 39 1.44 16.56 -1.64
N GLU A 40 1.56 16.97 -0.37
CA GLU A 40 1.72 18.38 0.00
C GLU A 40 3.18 18.84 0.02
N PHE A 41 4.13 17.92 0.22
CA PHE A 41 5.55 18.22 0.23
C PHE A 41 6.17 18.11 -1.16
N THR A 42 7.07 19.03 -1.47
CA THR A 42 7.91 18.95 -2.66
C THR A 42 9.37 19.06 -2.29
N ILE A 43 10.24 18.34 -2.99
CA ILE A 43 11.68 18.29 -2.71
C ILE A 43 12.28 19.69 -2.74
N ARG A 44 11.87 20.50 -3.72
CA ARG A 44 12.29 21.90 -3.90
C ARG A 44 11.93 22.81 -2.72
N ASN A 45 10.87 22.50 -1.97
CA ASN A 45 10.37 23.33 -0.87
C ASN A 45 10.66 22.71 0.50
N GLU A 46 11.92 22.32 0.72
CA GLU A 46 12.41 21.63 1.93
C GLU A 46 11.65 20.33 2.26
N GLY A 47 11.13 19.63 1.25
CA GLY A 47 10.23 18.50 1.44
C GLY A 47 10.82 17.38 2.30
N VAL A 48 12.11 17.06 2.15
CA VAL A 48 12.78 16.04 2.98
C VAL A 48 12.81 16.43 4.45
N LYS A 49 13.08 17.71 4.76
CA LYS A 49 13.10 18.22 6.14
C LYS A 49 11.70 18.20 6.75
N LYS A 50 10.68 18.63 5.99
CA LYS A 50 9.26 18.57 6.41
C LYS A 50 8.83 17.13 6.69
N TYR A 51 9.19 16.20 5.81
CA TYR A 51 8.92 14.78 5.99
C TYR A 51 9.58 14.21 7.24
N LYS A 52 10.85 14.55 7.52
CA LYS A 52 11.49 14.13 8.78
C LYS A 52 10.76 14.65 10.02
N ASN A 53 10.33 15.92 10.01
CA ASN A 53 9.53 16.47 11.10
C ASN A 53 8.15 15.79 11.26
N TYR A 54 7.53 15.40 10.14
CA TYR A 54 6.32 14.58 10.13
C TYR A 54 6.56 13.21 10.81
N ILE A 55 7.64 12.51 10.44
CA ILE A 55 8.04 11.25 11.09
C ILE A 55 8.35 11.44 12.58
N ASP A 56 9.05 12.49 12.96
CA ASP A 56 9.36 12.80 14.37
C ASP A 56 8.08 13.03 15.18
N THR A 57 7.08 13.67 14.57
CA THR A 57 5.75 13.87 15.18
C THR A 57 5.04 12.53 15.38
N ILE A 58 5.05 11.64 14.39
CA ILE A 58 4.52 10.28 14.54
C ILE A 58 5.24 9.53 15.66
N ARG A 59 6.58 9.59 15.71
CA ARG A 59 7.39 8.94 16.74
C ARG A 59 6.98 9.39 18.15
N LYS A 60 6.79 10.70 18.36
CA LYS A 60 6.32 11.25 19.65
C LYS A 60 4.97 10.65 20.05
N ILE A 61 4.03 10.55 19.12
CA ILE A 61 2.71 9.95 19.37
C ILE A 61 2.88 8.46 19.71
N VAL A 62 3.63 7.70 18.92
CA VAL A 62 3.83 6.26 19.18
C VAL A 62 4.44 6.00 20.56
N LEU A 63 5.41 6.82 20.98
CA LEU A 63 5.99 6.75 22.33
C LEU A 63 4.97 7.03 23.43
N ALA A 64 4.12 8.05 23.23
CA ALA A 64 3.05 8.40 24.16
C ALA A 64 1.97 7.30 24.27
N TYR A 65 1.83 6.43 23.26
CA TYR A 65 0.91 5.29 23.20
C TYR A 65 1.63 3.93 23.16
N SER A 66 2.74 3.81 23.89
CA SER A 66 3.58 2.60 23.94
C SER A 66 2.89 1.34 24.49
N ASP A 67 1.77 1.49 25.19
CA ASP A 67 0.88 0.42 25.67
C ASP A 67 -0.07 -0.13 24.58
N VAL A 68 -0.13 0.51 23.41
CA VAL A 68 -0.95 0.08 22.27
C VAL A 68 -0.06 -0.50 21.19
N ARG A 69 -0.40 -1.69 20.67
CA ARG A 69 0.26 -2.27 19.50
C ARG A 69 -0.13 -1.51 18.23
N ILE A 70 0.84 -1.20 17.39
CA ILE A 70 0.66 -0.37 16.20
C ILE A 70 1.27 -1.07 14.97
N MET A 71 0.48 -1.19 13.91
CA MET A 71 0.92 -1.60 12.59
C MET A 71 1.01 -0.39 11.68
N LEU A 72 2.15 -0.21 11.01
CA LEU A 72 2.41 0.90 10.10
C LEU A 72 2.70 0.37 8.70
N ILE A 73 1.91 0.82 7.73
CA ILE A 73 2.22 0.67 6.30
C ILE A 73 3.03 1.89 5.88
N ILE A 74 4.19 1.64 5.28
CA ILE A 74 5.17 2.68 4.99
C ILE A 74 5.21 2.98 3.50
N GLU A 75 4.75 4.19 3.18
CA GLU A 75 4.86 4.89 1.91
C GLU A 75 4.41 4.07 0.69
N PRO A 76 3.09 3.81 0.55
CA PRO A 76 2.51 3.31 -0.71
C PRO A 76 2.98 4.10 -1.94
N ASP A 77 3.08 3.42 -3.08
CA ASP A 77 3.46 4.03 -4.37
C ASP A 77 4.79 4.81 -4.33
N SER A 78 5.76 4.35 -3.52
CA SER A 78 7.07 4.99 -3.40
C SER A 78 8.19 4.17 -4.02
N LEU A 79 8.73 3.19 -3.30
CA LEU A 79 9.92 2.42 -3.70
C LEU A 79 9.67 1.53 -4.93
N SER A 80 8.43 1.08 -5.15
CA SER A 80 8.04 0.33 -6.35
C SER A 80 8.35 1.11 -7.64
N ASN A 81 8.19 2.45 -7.61
CA ASN A 81 8.59 3.31 -8.73
C ASN A 81 10.09 3.30 -9.02
N MET A 82 10.93 3.01 -8.02
CA MET A 82 12.38 2.95 -8.19
C MET A 82 12.84 1.68 -8.92
N VAL A 83 11.94 0.69 -9.05
CA VAL A 83 12.19 -0.54 -9.81
C VAL A 83 11.87 -0.34 -11.29
N THR A 84 10.71 0.24 -11.61
CA THR A 84 10.22 0.24 -13.00
C THR A 84 10.17 1.62 -13.68
N ASN A 85 10.16 2.70 -12.91
CA ASN A 85 9.74 4.02 -13.40
C ASN A 85 10.87 5.07 -13.36
N LEU A 86 12.14 4.66 -13.28
CA LEU A 86 13.28 5.59 -13.28
C LEU A 86 13.51 6.30 -14.62
N ASN A 87 12.87 5.84 -15.69
CA ASN A 87 12.77 6.58 -16.96
C ASN A 87 11.91 7.84 -16.84
N ILE A 88 11.03 7.95 -15.84
CA ILE A 88 10.24 9.16 -15.56
C ILE A 88 11.10 10.15 -14.79
N ALA A 89 11.27 11.36 -15.34
CA ALA A 89 12.16 12.37 -14.77
C ALA A 89 11.83 12.75 -13.32
N LYS A 90 10.54 12.79 -12.95
CA LYS A 90 10.11 13.05 -11.56
C LYS A 90 10.58 11.93 -10.63
N CYS A 91 10.40 10.66 -11.01
CA CYS A 91 10.89 9.51 -10.22
C CYS A 91 12.40 9.46 -10.09
N SER A 92 13.13 9.68 -11.19
CA SER A 92 14.60 9.71 -11.15
C SER A 92 15.13 10.78 -10.19
N LYS A 93 14.53 11.98 -10.21
CA LYS A 93 14.87 13.08 -9.30
C LYS A 93 14.44 12.83 -7.86
N ALA A 94 13.34 12.11 -7.64
CA ALA A 94 12.82 11.80 -6.31
C ALA A 94 13.53 10.63 -5.62
N LYS A 95 14.28 9.80 -6.36
CA LYS A 95 14.91 8.57 -5.86
C LYS A 95 15.70 8.76 -4.56
N SER A 96 16.57 9.77 -4.49
CA SER A 96 17.37 10.02 -3.28
C SER A 96 16.49 10.43 -2.10
N ALA A 97 15.51 11.30 -2.32
CA ALA A 97 14.57 11.74 -1.29
C ALA A 97 13.69 10.60 -0.76
N TYR A 98 13.22 9.70 -1.65
CA TYR A 98 12.45 8.52 -1.27
C TYR A 98 13.28 7.57 -0.41
N LEU A 99 14.49 7.22 -0.86
CA LEU A 99 15.38 6.35 -0.09
C LEU A 99 15.77 6.98 1.25
N GLU A 100 16.07 8.28 1.29
CA GLU A 100 16.41 8.98 2.53
C GLU A 100 15.22 9.03 3.50
N GLY A 101 14.04 9.41 3.02
CA GLY A 101 12.82 9.51 3.81
C GLY A 101 12.39 8.16 4.37
N VAL A 102 12.33 7.12 3.52
CA VAL A 102 11.95 5.77 3.97
C VAL A 102 12.95 5.23 5.00
N ASN A 103 14.27 5.33 4.75
CA ASN A 103 15.26 4.90 5.73
C ASN A 103 15.14 5.67 7.06
N TYR A 104 14.82 6.97 7.01
CA TYR A 104 14.58 7.75 8.20
C TYR A 104 13.36 7.26 8.97
N ALA A 105 12.23 7.04 8.29
CA ALA A 105 11.01 6.49 8.89
C ALA A 105 11.27 5.13 9.55
N LEU A 106 11.94 4.22 8.86
CA LEU A 106 12.27 2.89 9.39
C LEU A 106 13.15 2.93 10.64
N ARG A 107 14.13 3.84 10.70
CA ARG A 107 14.99 4.00 11.88
C ARG A 107 14.23 4.66 13.04
N GLN A 108 13.49 5.74 12.76
CA GLN A 108 12.77 6.50 13.79
C GLN A 108 11.55 5.77 14.34
N LEU A 109 10.91 4.90 13.58
CA LEU A 109 9.73 4.17 14.03
C LEU A 109 10.07 2.75 14.49
N ASN A 110 11.37 2.44 14.64
CA ASN A 110 11.84 1.20 15.25
C ASN A 110 11.61 1.18 16.76
N LEU A 111 10.36 0.92 17.15
CA LEU A 111 9.89 0.93 18.53
C LEU A 111 9.27 -0.43 18.92
N PRO A 112 9.31 -0.84 20.21
CA PRO A 112 8.91 -2.18 20.63
C PRO A 112 7.44 -2.55 20.37
N ASN A 113 6.54 -1.56 20.34
CA ASN A 113 5.11 -1.73 20.10
C ASN A 113 4.71 -1.56 18.62
N VAL A 114 5.68 -1.41 17.71
CA VAL A 114 5.44 -1.16 16.28
C VAL A 114 5.81 -2.38 15.43
N ALA A 115 4.97 -2.68 14.44
CA ALA A 115 5.30 -3.51 13.28
C ALA A 115 5.14 -2.69 11.99
N MET A 116 6.20 -2.57 11.20
CA MET A 116 6.21 -1.86 9.92
C MET A 116 6.20 -2.84 8.74
N TYR A 117 5.50 -2.45 7.67
CA TYR A 117 5.51 -3.10 6.38
C TYR A 117 5.76 -2.06 5.28
N LEU A 118 6.81 -2.24 4.49
CA LEU A 118 7.09 -1.38 3.33
C LEU A 118 6.16 -1.73 2.17
N ASP A 119 5.61 -0.74 1.49
CA ASP A 119 4.87 -1.00 0.26
C ASP A 119 5.76 -1.64 -0.80
N ALA A 120 5.26 -2.72 -1.38
CA ALA A 120 5.90 -3.47 -2.45
C ALA A 120 5.00 -3.60 -3.68
N GLY A 121 4.14 -2.62 -3.93
CA GLY A 121 3.24 -2.63 -5.07
C GLY A 121 2.33 -3.86 -5.05
N HIS A 122 2.23 -4.56 -6.18
CA HIS A 122 1.33 -5.70 -6.33
C HIS A 122 1.81 -6.65 -7.46
N ALA A 123 1.15 -7.80 -7.61
CA ALA A 123 1.49 -8.83 -8.60
C ALA A 123 1.60 -8.27 -10.03
N GLY A 124 0.62 -7.46 -10.44
CA GLY A 124 0.60 -6.77 -11.73
C GLY A 124 1.64 -5.68 -11.96
N TRP A 125 2.49 -5.40 -10.97
CA TRP A 125 3.55 -4.40 -11.07
C TRP A 125 4.93 -5.02 -10.84
N LEU A 126 5.24 -5.44 -9.61
CA LEU A 126 6.54 -6.00 -9.27
C LEU A 126 6.56 -7.54 -9.35
N GLY A 127 5.39 -8.17 -9.54
CA GLY A 127 5.28 -9.61 -9.74
C GLY A 127 5.63 -10.08 -11.15
N TRP A 128 5.81 -9.18 -12.12
CA TRP A 128 6.34 -9.57 -13.44
C TRP A 128 7.77 -10.13 -13.31
N PRO A 129 8.11 -11.27 -13.94
CA PRO A 129 9.41 -11.92 -13.77
C PRO A 129 10.62 -10.99 -13.99
N ALA A 130 10.53 -10.04 -14.92
CA ALA A 130 11.60 -9.07 -15.19
C ALA A 130 11.86 -8.06 -14.05
N ASN A 131 10.89 -7.88 -13.15
CA ASN A 131 10.94 -6.87 -12.07
C ASN A 131 11.31 -7.47 -10.71
N GLN A 132 11.08 -8.77 -10.51
CA GLN A 132 11.11 -9.42 -9.20
C GLN A 132 12.49 -9.34 -8.51
N ASP A 133 13.58 -9.66 -9.21
CA ASP A 133 14.91 -9.68 -8.60
C ASP A 133 15.38 -8.27 -8.22
N SER A 134 15.18 -7.29 -9.12
CA SER A 134 15.46 -5.88 -8.85
C SER A 134 14.64 -5.33 -7.68
N ALA A 135 13.36 -5.74 -7.57
CA ALA A 135 12.51 -5.39 -6.44
C ALA A 135 13.06 -5.98 -5.13
N ALA A 136 13.37 -7.27 -5.11
CA ALA A 136 13.92 -7.92 -3.92
C ALA A 136 15.26 -7.31 -3.48
N GLN A 137 16.14 -7.02 -4.44
CA GLN A 137 17.41 -6.33 -4.20
C GLN A 137 17.19 -4.95 -3.56
N LEU A 138 16.25 -4.16 -4.08
CA LEU A 138 15.93 -2.84 -3.54
C LEU A 138 15.42 -2.92 -2.10
N PHE A 139 14.41 -3.77 -1.84
CA PHE A 139 13.81 -3.88 -0.51
C PHE A 139 14.80 -4.42 0.52
N ALA A 140 15.58 -5.45 0.18
CA ALA A 140 16.62 -5.97 1.05
C ALA A 140 17.72 -4.93 1.32
N LYS A 141 18.07 -4.11 0.33
CA LYS A 141 19.01 -3.00 0.53
C LYS A 141 18.45 -1.95 1.48
N VAL A 142 17.19 -1.53 1.32
CA VAL A 142 16.55 -0.56 2.22
C VAL A 142 16.49 -1.12 3.66
N TYR A 143 16.12 -2.39 3.83
CA TYR A 143 16.15 -3.05 5.13
C TYR A 143 17.55 -3.00 5.78
N LYS A 144 18.61 -3.34 5.03
CA LYS A 144 20.00 -3.28 5.51
C LYS A 144 20.46 -1.87 5.82
N ASP A 145 20.20 -0.92 4.91
CA ASP A 145 20.56 0.49 5.08
C ASP A 145 19.87 1.10 6.31
N ALA A 146 18.64 0.69 6.62
CA ALA A 146 17.92 1.10 7.83
C ALA A 146 18.47 0.46 9.12
N GLY A 147 19.48 -0.41 9.04
CA GLY A 147 20.07 -1.10 10.18
C GLY A 147 19.30 -2.36 10.60
N SER A 148 18.57 -2.99 9.67
CA SER A 148 17.78 -4.20 9.92
C SER A 148 16.83 -4.07 11.13
N PRO A 149 15.97 -3.04 11.18
CA PRO A 149 15.19 -2.74 12.37
C PRO A 149 14.22 -3.88 12.71
N ARG A 150 14.20 -4.32 13.97
CA ARG A 150 13.36 -5.43 14.48
C ARG A 150 11.87 -5.25 14.17
N SER A 151 11.40 -4.01 14.22
CA SER A 151 10.00 -3.66 13.94
C SER A 151 9.65 -3.70 12.45
N LEU A 152 10.61 -3.68 11.53
CA LEU A 152 10.35 -3.85 10.10
C LEU A 152 10.13 -5.34 9.81
N ARG A 153 8.85 -5.73 9.82
CA ARG A 153 8.40 -7.12 9.75
C ARG A 153 8.46 -7.67 8.32
N GLY A 154 8.27 -6.82 7.32
CA GLY A 154 8.39 -7.18 5.92
C GLY A 154 7.72 -6.19 5.00
N LEU A 155 6.89 -6.69 4.08
CA LEU A 155 6.30 -5.92 2.98
C LEU A 155 4.77 -5.97 3.01
N VAL A 156 4.12 -4.93 2.48
CA VAL A 156 2.69 -4.93 2.18
C VAL A 156 2.49 -4.92 0.67
N THR A 157 1.54 -5.71 0.19
CA THR A 157 1.19 -5.76 -1.23
C THR A 157 -0.28 -5.39 -1.47
N ASN A 158 -0.59 -5.10 -2.73
CA ASN A 158 -1.94 -4.81 -3.23
C ASN A 158 -2.59 -3.53 -2.67
N VAL A 159 -1.82 -2.66 -1.99
CA VAL A 159 -2.35 -1.43 -1.38
C VAL A 159 -3.11 -0.62 -2.42
N ALA A 160 -4.39 -0.34 -2.13
CA ALA A 160 -5.27 0.39 -3.04
C ALA A 160 -5.44 -0.23 -4.43
N ASN A 161 -5.14 -1.51 -4.61
CA ASN A 161 -5.37 -2.23 -5.86
C ASN A 161 -6.48 -3.28 -5.67
N TYR A 162 -6.62 -4.22 -6.62
CA TYR A 162 -7.78 -5.09 -6.74
C TYR A 162 -7.44 -6.57 -6.95
N ASN A 163 -6.17 -6.96 -6.88
CA ASN A 163 -5.78 -8.34 -7.16
C ASN A 163 -6.38 -9.28 -6.12
N GLY A 164 -6.86 -10.44 -6.57
CA GLY A 164 -7.25 -11.52 -5.69
C GLY A 164 -6.04 -12.06 -4.92
N TRP A 165 -6.30 -12.70 -3.78
CA TRP A 165 -5.26 -13.40 -3.04
C TRP A 165 -4.80 -14.69 -3.73
N ASP A 166 -5.72 -15.62 -4.02
CA ASP A 166 -5.44 -16.96 -4.55
C ASP A 166 -6.52 -17.28 -5.59
N THR A 167 -6.32 -16.80 -6.82
CA THR A 167 -7.37 -16.79 -7.84
C THR A 167 -7.32 -18.08 -8.66
N ALA A 168 -8.43 -18.82 -8.74
CA ALA A 168 -8.44 -20.12 -9.42
C ALA A 168 -8.15 -20.05 -10.94
N THR A 169 -8.46 -18.93 -11.59
CA THR A 169 -8.23 -18.74 -13.03
C THR A 169 -7.66 -17.34 -13.26
N PRO A 170 -6.56 -17.20 -14.03
CA PRO A 170 -5.99 -15.89 -14.31
C PRO A 170 -7.02 -14.96 -14.98
N PRO A 171 -7.29 -13.77 -14.42
CA PRO A 171 -8.10 -12.77 -15.12
C PRO A 171 -7.48 -12.40 -16.47
N ARG A 172 -8.29 -12.13 -17.49
CA ARG A 172 -7.77 -11.86 -18.84
C ARG A 172 -6.74 -10.72 -18.89
N TYR A 173 -6.90 -9.68 -18.09
CA TYR A 173 -5.98 -8.55 -18.04
C TYR A 173 -4.61 -8.87 -17.43
N THR A 174 -4.41 -10.06 -16.83
CA THR A 174 -3.11 -10.53 -16.34
C THR A 174 -2.34 -11.37 -17.37
N THR A 175 -2.88 -11.52 -18.59
CA THR A 175 -2.28 -12.34 -19.65
C THR A 175 -0.81 -11.98 -19.88
N GLY A 176 0.05 -13.00 -19.95
CA GLY A 176 1.49 -12.85 -20.09
C GLY A 176 2.26 -12.86 -18.77
N ASN A 177 1.58 -12.77 -17.62
CA ASN A 177 2.19 -12.95 -16.31
C ASN A 177 1.71 -14.24 -15.64
N ALA A 178 2.64 -15.16 -15.33
CA ALA A 178 2.33 -16.36 -14.54
C ALA A 178 2.04 -16.03 -13.06
N ILE A 179 2.43 -14.84 -12.61
CA ILE A 179 2.21 -14.32 -11.26
C ILE A 179 1.00 -13.39 -11.30
N TYR A 180 -0.21 -13.96 -11.40
CA TYR A 180 -1.45 -13.22 -11.68
C TYR A 180 -2.27 -12.86 -10.42
N ASP A 181 -1.82 -13.26 -9.24
CA ASP A 181 -2.43 -12.93 -7.96
C ASP A 181 -1.37 -12.69 -6.86
N GLU A 182 -1.80 -12.25 -5.70
CA GLU A 182 -0.89 -11.85 -4.63
C GLU A 182 -0.20 -13.03 -3.95
N LYS A 183 -0.83 -14.21 -3.88
CA LYS A 183 -0.18 -15.41 -3.34
C LYS A 183 0.98 -15.84 -4.23
N HIS A 184 0.77 -15.95 -5.53
CA HIS A 184 1.86 -16.23 -6.47
C HIS A 184 2.96 -15.18 -6.34
N TYR A 185 2.61 -13.91 -6.15
CA TYR A 185 3.58 -12.83 -6.05
C TYR A 185 4.47 -12.95 -4.81
N ILE A 186 3.89 -13.11 -3.62
CA ILE A 186 4.71 -13.19 -2.41
C ILE A 186 5.57 -14.46 -2.37
N HIS A 187 5.08 -15.57 -2.94
CA HIS A 187 5.84 -16.83 -3.05
C HIS A 187 6.98 -16.73 -4.06
N ALA A 188 6.84 -15.93 -5.11
CA ALA A 188 7.93 -15.64 -6.03
C ALA A 188 8.96 -14.67 -5.41
N LEU A 189 8.51 -13.66 -4.65
CA LEU A 189 9.38 -12.61 -4.11
C LEU A 189 10.14 -13.05 -2.85
N SER A 190 9.52 -13.82 -1.95
CA SER A 190 10.11 -14.23 -0.67
C SER A 190 11.50 -14.89 -0.79
N PRO A 191 11.73 -15.91 -1.65
CA PRO A 191 13.06 -16.50 -1.79
C PRO A 191 14.08 -15.51 -2.36
N LEU A 192 13.65 -14.53 -3.17
CA LEU A 192 14.54 -13.49 -3.68
C LEU A 192 15.01 -12.54 -2.56
N LEU A 193 14.09 -12.14 -1.67
CA LEU A 193 14.43 -11.31 -0.51
C LEU A 193 15.45 -12.01 0.39
N GLU A 194 15.27 -13.32 0.63
CA GLU A 194 16.23 -14.12 1.39
C GLU A 194 17.60 -14.16 0.71
N ARG A 195 17.66 -14.41 -0.61
CA ARG A 195 18.93 -14.37 -1.37
C ARG A 195 19.64 -13.02 -1.29
N HIS A 196 18.89 -11.92 -1.28
CA HIS A 196 19.44 -10.57 -1.13
C HIS A 196 19.69 -10.18 0.35
N GLY A 197 19.50 -11.10 1.29
CA GLY A 197 19.89 -10.98 2.70
C GLY A 197 18.83 -10.39 3.61
N TRP A 198 17.55 -10.53 3.28
CA TRP A 198 16.42 -10.27 4.16
C TRP A 198 15.61 -11.56 4.39
N ALA A 199 16.24 -12.52 5.06
CA ALA A 199 15.60 -13.78 5.44
C ALA A 199 14.46 -13.53 6.43
N GLY A 200 13.35 -14.25 6.26
CA GLY A 200 12.20 -14.20 7.18
C GLY A 200 11.30 -12.97 7.05
N ALA A 201 11.48 -12.15 6.00
CA ALA A 201 10.52 -11.10 5.65
C ALA A 201 9.12 -11.70 5.48
N ARG A 202 8.12 -11.09 6.13
CA ARG A 202 6.71 -11.49 6.03
C ARG A 202 5.91 -10.52 5.18
N PHE A 203 4.69 -10.90 4.88
CA PHE A 203 3.79 -10.11 4.06
C PHE A 203 2.49 -9.81 4.78
N ILE A 204 1.90 -8.67 4.46
CA ILE A 204 0.46 -8.43 4.59
C ILE A 204 -0.06 -8.04 3.21
N THR A 205 -1.35 -8.26 2.94
CA THR A 205 -1.91 -7.95 1.62
C THR A 205 -3.26 -7.28 1.75
N ASP A 206 -3.46 -6.19 1.01
CA ASP A 206 -4.73 -5.48 0.96
C ASP A 206 -5.75 -6.34 0.19
N GLN A 207 -6.91 -6.58 0.79
CA GLN A 207 -8.04 -7.27 0.15
C GLN A 207 -9.32 -6.41 0.23
N GLY A 208 -9.20 -5.12 0.56
CA GLY A 208 -10.33 -4.22 0.76
C GLY A 208 -11.26 -4.08 -0.44
N ARG A 209 -10.75 -4.27 -1.67
CA ARG A 209 -11.51 -4.14 -2.92
C ARG A 209 -11.39 -5.34 -3.86
N ALA A 210 -10.96 -6.48 -3.32
CA ALA A 210 -10.55 -7.66 -4.10
C ALA A 210 -11.59 -8.81 -4.12
N GLY A 211 -12.83 -8.59 -3.64
CA GLY A 211 -13.82 -9.66 -3.48
C GLY A 211 -14.37 -10.24 -4.79
N ARG A 212 -14.49 -9.40 -5.81
CA ARG A 212 -14.98 -9.81 -7.13
C ARG A 212 -13.81 -10.02 -8.10
N GLN A 213 -13.55 -11.28 -8.44
CA GLN A 213 -12.58 -11.69 -9.45
C GLN A 213 -13.28 -12.46 -10.59
N PRO A 214 -12.93 -12.21 -11.87
CA PRO A 214 -12.13 -11.08 -12.33
C PRO A 214 -12.84 -9.75 -12.07
N THR A 215 -12.07 -8.67 -11.93
CA THR A 215 -12.61 -7.31 -11.80
C THR A 215 -13.24 -6.85 -13.13
N GLY A 216 -13.77 -5.62 -13.17
CA GLY A 216 -14.18 -4.98 -14.42
C GLY A 216 -13.06 -4.26 -15.17
N GLN A 217 -11.79 -4.40 -14.74
CA GLN A 217 -10.65 -3.78 -15.40
C GLN A 217 -10.45 -4.36 -16.81
N THR A 218 -10.13 -3.48 -17.75
CA THR A 218 -9.77 -3.83 -19.14
C THR A 218 -8.26 -3.99 -19.30
N SER A 219 -7.48 -3.32 -18.45
CA SER A 219 -6.03 -3.47 -18.30
C SER A 219 -5.66 -3.52 -16.81
N TRP A 220 -4.63 -4.30 -16.48
CA TRP A 220 -4.19 -4.47 -15.09
C TRP A 220 -3.67 -3.16 -14.46
N SER A 221 -3.17 -2.25 -15.29
CA SER A 221 -2.69 -0.94 -14.87
C SER A 221 -3.81 0.07 -14.56
N HIS A 222 -5.08 -0.25 -14.83
CA HIS A 222 -6.19 0.67 -14.58
C HIS A 222 -6.58 0.65 -13.09
N TRP A 223 -5.93 1.50 -12.31
CA TRP A 223 -6.03 1.52 -10.84
C TRP A 223 -7.18 2.41 -10.30
N CYS A 224 -7.62 3.42 -11.04
CA CYS A 224 -8.52 4.44 -10.49
C CYS A 224 -9.99 4.03 -10.52
N ASN A 225 -10.64 3.93 -9.35
CA ASN A 225 -12.08 3.73 -9.17
C ASN A 225 -12.65 2.58 -10.05
N ALA A 226 -11.95 1.45 -10.12
CA ALA A 226 -12.27 0.42 -11.10
C ALA A 226 -13.70 -0.14 -10.90
N LYS A 227 -14.42 -0.27 -12.01
CA LYS A 227 -15.75 -0.89 -12.09
C LYS A 227 -15.66 -2.38 -11.82
N GLY A 228 -16.78 -2.98 -11.40
CA GLY A 228 -16.87 -4.43 -11.22
C GLY A 228 -15.97 -4.99 -10.13
N THR A 229 -15.69 -4.20 -9.09
CA THR A 229 -14.93 -4.58 -7.89
C THR A 229 -15.88 -4.77 -6.71
N GLY A 230 -15.40 -5.43 -5.65
CA GLY A 230 -16.20 -5.82 -4.48
C GLY A 230 -15.37 -5.82 -3.21
N PHE A 231 -15.99 -5.56 -2.04
CA PHE A 231 -15.29 -5.77 -0.76
C PHE A 231 -14.84 -7.23 -0.62
N GLY A 232 -13.57 -7.45 -0.25
CA GLY A 232 -12.97 -8.79 -0.26
C GLY A 232 -12.92 -9.51 1.08
N LEU A 233 -11.95 -10.42 1.21
CA LEU A 233 -11.65 -11.15 2.43
C LEU A 233 -11.53 -10.18 3.61
N ARG A 234 -12.18 -10.49 4.72
CA ARG A 234 -12.14 -9.64 5.91
C ARG A 234 -10.74 -9.67 6.54
N PRO A 235 -10.29 -8.57 7.17
CA PRO A 235 -8.99 -8.56 7.83
C PRO A 235 -8.84 -9.70 8.83
N SER A 236 -7.76 -10.47 8.73
CA SER A 236 -7.55 -11.69 9.52
C SER A 236 -6.09 -12.10 9.51
N ALA A 237 -5.57 -12.51 10.67
CA ALA A 237 -4.26 -13.18 10.80
C ALA A 237 -4.34 -14.70 10.52
N ASN A 238 -5.54 -15.26 10.41
CA ASN A 238 -5.75 -16.66 10.03
C ASN A 238 -5.71 -16.76 8.50
N THR A 239 -4.50 -16.66 7.94
CA THR A 239 -4.28 -16.59 6.49
C THR A 239 -4.17 -17.97 5.84
N GLY A 240 -3.71 -18.96 6.61
CA GLY A 240 -3.39 -20.30 6.09
C GLY A 240 -2.08 -20.34 5.28
N ASP A 241 -1.35 -19.24 5.18
CA ASP A 241 -0.09 -19.14 4.45
C ASP A 241 1.04 -18.69 5.37
N ALA A 242 2.14 -19.45 5.39
CA ALA A 242 3.26 -19.17 6.30
C ALA A 242 3.97 -17.84 5.99
N LEU A 243 3.89 -17.31 4.77
CA LEU A 243 4.51 -16.05 4.39
C LEU A 243 3.63 -14.83 4.73
N LEU A 244 2.32 -15.03 4.87
CA LEU A 244 1.35 -13.96 5.09
C LEU A 244 0.95 -13.84 6.56
N ASP A 245 1.35 -12.75 7.21
CA ASP A 245 0.97 -12.44 8.59
C ASP A 245 -0.52 -12.06 8.70
N ALA A 246 -1.09 -11.36 7.70
CA ALA A 246 -2.51 -10.99 7.70
C ALA A 246 -3.07 -10.58 6.32
N PHE A 247 -4.35 -10.86 6.12
CA PHE A 247 -5.20 -10.05 5.24
C PHE A 247 -5.55 -8.73 5.93
N VAL A 248 -5.47 -7.63 5.19
CA VAL A 248 -5.75 -6.29 5.70
C VAL A 248 -6.63 -5.52 4.72
N TRP A 249 -7.32 -4.49 5.19
CA TRP A 249 -7.97 -3.49 4.33
C TRP A 249 -7.21 -2.18 4.51
N VAL A 250 -6.31 -1.90 3.57
CA VAL A 250 -5.45 -0.70 3.65
C VAL A 250 -6.16 0.50 3.06
N LYS A 251 -6.58 0.41 1.79
CA LYS A 251 -7.42 1.43 1.17
C LYS A 251 -8.87 1.29 1.67
N PRO A 252 -9.45 2.32 2.31
CA PRO A 252 -10.85 2.28 2.69
C PRO A 252 -11.75 2.33 1.45
N GLY A 253 -12.43 1.22 1.17
CA GLY A 253 -13.35 1.13 0.05
C GLY A 253 -14.51 2.12 0.20
N GLY A 254 -14.67 3.00 -0.79
CA GLY A 254 -15.65 4.11 -0.75
C GLY A 254 -14.97 5.48 -0.75
N GLU A 255 -13.71 5.59 -0.35
CA GLU A 255 -12.90 6.78 -0.61
C GLU A 255 -12.39 6.75 -2.06
N SER A 256 -12.66 7.81 -2.84
CA SER A 256 -12.26 7.92 -4.24
C SER A 256 -10.74 7.80 -4.40
N ASP A 257 -10.31 7.22 -5.51
CA ASP A 257 -8.90 7.20 -5.92
C ASP A 257 -8.49 8.49 -6.65
N GLY A 258 -9.46 9.22 -7.19
CA GLY A 258 -9.21 10.44 -7.97
C GLY A 258 -10.43 10.90 -8.77
N THR A 259 -10.43 12.18 -9.13
CA THR A 259 -11.57 12.77 -9.83
C THR A 259 -11.64 12.35 -11.29
N SER A 260 -12.85 12.14 -11.80
CA SER A 260 -13.07 11.93 -13.24
C SER A 260 -13.28 13.24 -14.01
N LYS A 261 -13.19 14.41 -13.33
CA LYS A 261 -13.40 15.71 -13.95
C LYS A 261 -12.11 16.18 -14.63
N ALA A 262 -12.07 16.10 -15.96
CA ALA A 262 -10.89 16.46 -16.75
C ALA A 262 -10.40 17.91 -16.55
N SER A 263 -11.27 18.82 -16.10
CA SER A 263 -10.90 20.20 -15.79
C SER A 263 -10.32 20.40 -14.39
N SER A 264 -10.23 19.36 -13.55
CA SER A 264 -9.62 19.47 -12.23
C SER A 264 -8.11 19.57 -12.33
N ARG A 265 -7.50 20.39 -11.45
CA ARG A 265 -6.05 20.54 -11.36
C ARG A 265 -5.34 19.22 -11.02
N ARG A 266 -6.03 18.28 -10.36
CA ARG A 266 -5.49 16.98 -9.96
C ARG A 266 -6.08 15.82 -10.76
N TYR A 267 -6.61 16.10 -11.95
CA TYR A 267 -7.11 15.05 -12.83
C TYR A 267 -5.96 14.10 -13.23
N ASP A 268 -6.15 12.81 -12.98
CA ASP A 268 -5.32 11.74 -13.53
C ASP A 268 -6.11 11.02 -14.63
N TYR A 269 -5.49 10.80 -15.78
CA TYR A 269 -6.17 10.22 -16.94
C TYR A 269 -6.67 8.79 -16.68
N HIS A 270 -6.09 8.05 -15.73
CA HIS A 270 -6.59 6.72 -15.33
C HIS A 270 -8.03 6.81 -14.79
N CYS A 271 -8.38 7.91 -14.12
CA CYS A 271 -9.73 8.15 -13.61
C CYS A 271 -10.72 8.53 -14.72
N GLY A 272 -10.23 8.76 -15.95
CA GLY A 272 -11.01 9.01 -17.16
C GLY A 272 -11.33 7.77 -17.99
N PHE A 273 -10.68 6.63 -17.74
CA PHE A 273 -10.87 5.41 -18.55
C PHE A 273 -12.27 4.81 -18.45
N GLU A 274 -12.68 4.05 -19.47
CA GLU A 274 -14.05 3.50 -19.57
C GLU A 274 -14.42 2.57 -18.41
N ASP A 275 -13.43 1.87 -17.85
CA ASP A 275 -13.58 0.97 -16.71
C ASP A 275 -13.40 1.63 -15.35
N ALA A 276 -13.13 2.94 -15.29
CA ALA A 276 -13.18 3.72 -14.05
C ALA A 276 -14.61 4.26 -13.82
N LEU A 277 -15.18 4.09 -12.64
CA LEU A 277 -16.53 4.56 -12.28
C LEU A 277 -16.59 6.09 -12.27
N LYS A 278 -17.68 6.66 -12.81
CA LYS A 278 -17.87 8.12 -12.98
C LYS A 278 -19.33 8.51 -12.71
N PRO A 279 -19.60 9.78 -12.34
CA PRO A 279 -18.64 10.82 -12.01
C PRO A 279 -17.96 10.56 -10.65
N ALA A 280 -16.62 10.71 -10.59
CA ALA A 280 -15.84 10.48 -9.38
C ALA A 280 -15.39 11.80 -8.72
N PRO A 281 -15.48 11.92 -7.38
CA PRO A 281 -15.01 13.08 -6.63
C PRO A 281 -13.48 13.07 -6.46
N GLU A 282 -12.92 14.07 -5.78
CA GLU A 282 -11.46 14.17 -5.57
C GLU A 282 -10.92 12.98 -4.77
N ALA A 283 -9.62 12.68 -4.93
CA ALA A 283 -8.99 11.58 -4.21
C ALA A 283 -9.15 11.73 -2.68
N GLY A 284 -9.56 10.65 -2.01
CA GLY A 284 -9.84 10.64 -0.57
C GLY A 284 -11.25 11.12 -0.19
N GLU A 285 -12.00 11.78 -1.08
CA GLU A 285 -13.39 12.14 -0.81
C GLU A 285 -14.31 10.91 -0.89
N TRP A 286 -15.43 10.98 -0.18
CA TRP A 286 -16.43 9.92 -0.20
C TRP A 286 -17.09 9.77 -1.58
N PHE A 287 -16.99 8.59 -2.16
CA PHE A 287 -17.61 8.21 -3.42
C PHE A 287 -18.69 7.14 -3.19
N HIS A 288 -19.91 7.61 -2.94
CA HIS A 288 -21.04 6.76 -2.55
C HIS A 288 -21.34 5.64 -3.56
N GLU A 289 -21.38 5.93 -4.87
CA GLU A 289 -21.68 4.91 -5.88
C GLU A 289 -20.61 3.81 -5.95
N HIS A 290 -19.34 4.17 -5.73
CA HIS A 290 -18.27 3.17 -5.64
C HIS A 290 -18.41 2.32 -4.38
N PHE A 291 -18.77 2.92 -3.23
CA PHE A 291 -19.10 2.16 -2.01
C PHE A 291 -20.26 1.19 -2.25
N VAL A 292 -21.34 1.63 -2.91
CA VAL A 292 -22.49 0.78 -3.25
C VAL A 292 -22.08 -0.38 -4.18
N GLN A 293 -21.24 -0.12 -5.19
CA GLN A 293 -20.66 -1.17 -6.04
C GLN A 293 -19.90 -2.20 -5.19
N LEU A 294 -19.00 -1.74 -4.31
CA LEU A 294 -18.20 -2.62 -3.47
C LEU A 294 -19.08 -3.48 -2.56
N LEU A 295 -20.16 -2.92 -2.02
CA LEU A 295 -21.10 -3.62 -1.14
C LEU A 295 -21.90 -4.68 -1.90
N ARG A 296 -22.44 -4.36 -3.08
CA ARG A 296 -23.20 -5.29 -3.92
C ARG A 296 -22.37 -6.49 -4.38
N ASN A 297 -21.09 -6.26 -4.64
CA ASN A 297 -20.16 -7.26 -5.13
C ASN A 297 -19.30 -7.88 -4.01
N ALA A 298 -19.64 -7.66 -2.74
CA ALA A 298 -18.84 -8.12 -1.62
C ALA A 298 -18.74 -9.65 -1.61
N ASN A 299 -17.53 -10.15 -1.39
CA ASN A 299 -17.26 -11.58 -1.26
C ASN A 299 -16.17 -11.80 -0.19
N PRO A 300 -16.52 -12.41 0.97
CA PRO A 300 -17.87 -12.86 1.36
C PRO A 300 -18.88 -11.70 1.41
N PRO A 301 -20.18 -11.95 1.19
CA PRO A 301 -21.20 -10.90 1.28
C PRO A 301 -21.32 -10.36 2.71
N PHE A 302 -21.87 -9.16 2.85
CA PHE A 302 -22.16 -8.54 4.16
C PHE A 302 -23.56 -8.88 4.70
N LEU A 303 -24.38 -9.54 3.89
CA LEU A 303 -25.74 -9.98 4.16
C LEU A 303 -25.88 -11.44 3.75
#